data_AF-A0A7G2EQ92-F1
#
_entry.id   AF-A0A7G2EQ92-F1
#
_cell.length_a   1.000
_cell.length_b   1.000
_cell.length_c   1.000
_cell.angle_alpha   90.00
_cell.angle_beta   90.00
_cell.angle_gamma   90.00
#
_symmetry.space_group_name_H-M   'P 1'
#
loop_
_entity.id
_entity.type
_entity.pdbx_description
1 polymer ?
#
loop_
_entity_poly.entity_id
_entity_poly.type
_entity_poly.pdbx_seq_one_letter_code
_entity_poly.pdbx_strand_id
1 'polypeptide(L)'
;MAHYAADCLDAEFESSYGWIECVGLADRSAFDLHAHSEKSGVALVAEEKFAEPKEVEKLVITPVKKELCLAFKGNQNNNAPIKCTVFTLVQNQQFEEAAKFISKELASVGISRKIDITGKM
;
A
#
# COMPACT_ATOMS: atom_id res chain seq x y z
N MET A 1 -26.74 3.25 -9.99
CA MET A 1 -25.42 2.59 -9.95
C MET A 1 -24.82 2.71 -8.56
N ALA A 2 -24.41 1.59 -7.96
CA ALA A 2 -23.79 1.60 -6.64
C ALA A 2 -22.35 2.13 -6.71
N HIS A 3 -21.92 2.88 -5.69
CA HIS A 3 -20.57 3.47 -5.63
C HIS A 3 -19.43 2.44 -5.54
N TYR A 4 -19.75 1.19 -5.23
CA TYR A 4 -18.82 0.06 -5.12
C TYR A 4 -18.83 -0.86 -6.36
N ALA A 5 -19.64 -0.54 -7.37
CA ALA A 5 -19.71 -1.30 -8.61
C ALA A 5 -18.89 -0.59 -9.69
N ALA A 6 -18.09 -1.35 -10.41
CA ALA A 6 -17.39 -0.90 -11.62
C ALA A 6 -18.38 -0.79 -12.79
N ASP A 7 -19.33 -1.72 -12.87
CA ASP A 7 -20.40 -1.71 -13.86
C ASP A 7 -21.69 -2.31 -13.28
N CYS A 8 -22.85 -1.87 -13.79
CA CYS A 8 -24.17 -2.35 -13.41
C CYS A 8 -25.09 -2.44 -14.63
N LEU A 9 -25.74 -3.59 -14.79
CA LEU A 9 -26.77 -3.84 -15.79
C LEU A 9 -28.07 -4.19 -15.10
N ASP A 10 -29.12 -3.47 -15.46
CA ASP A 10 -30.48 -3.72 -14.96
C ASP A 10 -31.28 -4.36 -16.10
N ALA A 11 -31.77 -5.59 -15.87
CA ALA A 11 -32.70 -6.25 -16.76
C ALA A 11 -34.12 -5.86 -16.35
N GLU A 12 -34.73 -5.04 -17.18
CA GLU A 12 -36.07 -4.50 -16.98
C GLU A 12 -37.07 -5.15 -17.94
N PHE A 13 -38.34 -5.27 -17.53
CA PHE A 13 -39.43 -5.56 -18.44
C PHE A 13 -40.51 -4.49 -18.39
N GLU A 14 -41.16 -4.29 -19.53
CA GLU A 14 -42.27 -3.35 -19.65
C GLU A 14 -43.58 -4.01 -19.18
N SER A 15 -44.28 -3.34 -18.27
CA SER A 15 -45.58 -3.75 -17.74
C SER A 15 -46.61 -2.63 -17.91
N SER A 16 -47.86 -2.88 -17.51
CA SER A 16 -48.90 -1.84 -17.44
C SER A 16 -48.56 -0.70 -16.48
N TYR A 17 -47.58 -0.89 -15.60
CA TYR A 17 -47.08 0.12 -14.66
C TYR A 17 -45.77 0.78 -15.13
N GLY A 18 -45.33 0.49 -16.36
CA GLY A 18 -44.06 0.96 -16.92
C GLY A 18 -42.94 -0.08 -16.86
N TRP A 19 -41.71 0.37 -17.13
CA TRP A 19 -40.49 -0.43 -17.03
C TRP A 19 -40.14 -0.70 -15.56
N ILE A 20 -39.92 -1.97 -15.23
CA ILE A 20 -39.61 -2.42 -13.88
C ILE A 20 -38.36 -3.31 -13.92
N GLU A 21 -37.36 -2.98 -13.12
CA GLU A 21 -36.19 -3.82 -12.88
C GLU A 21 -36.60 -5.13 -12.19
N CYS A 22 -36.11 -6.25 -12.74
CA CYS A 22 -36.33 -7.57 -12.14
C CYS A 22 -35.05 -8.32 -11.83
N VAL A 23 -33.95 -8.01 -12.52
CA VAL A 23 -32.63 -8.59 -12.25
C VAL A 23 -31.57 -7.51 -12.41
N GLY A 24 -30.79 -7.25 -11.36
CA GLY A 24 -29.58 -6.44 -11.41
C GLY A 24 -28.32 -7.32 -11.45
N LEU A 25 -27.42 -7.06 -12.40
CA LEU A 25 -26.09 -7.67 -12.48
C LEU A 25 -25.04 -6.59 -12.22
N ALA A 26 -24.19 -6.80 -11.21
CA ALA A 26 -23.17 -5.84 -10.83
C ALA A 26 -21.77 -6.47 -10.85
N ASP A 27 -20.85 -5.87 -11.61
CA ASP A 27 -19.41 -6.12 -11.48
C ASP A 27 -18.86 -5.24 -10.37
N ARG A 28 -18.42 -5.85 -9.27
CA ARG A 28 -17.79 -5.17 -8.13
C ARG A 28 -16.28 -5.41 -8.06
N SER A 29 -15.71 -6.03 -9.09
CA SER A 29 -14.31 -6.45 -9.13
C SER A 29 -13.91 -7.16 -7.83
N ALA A 30 -12.79 -6.80 -7.22
CA ALA A 30 -12.34 -7.36 -5.94
C ALA A 30 -12.79 -6.55 -4.71
N PHE A 31 -13.76 -5.62 -4.84
CA PHE A 31 -14.15 -4.70 -3.76
C PHE A 31 -14.59 -5.45 -2.50
N ASP A 32 -15.51 -6.40 -2.63
CA ASP A 32 -16.06 -7.13 -1.48
C ASP A 32 -14.96 -7.95 -0.77
N LEU A 33 -14.09 -8.63 -1.53
CA LEU A 33 -12.97 -9.40 -0.98
C LEU A 33 -11.96 -8.50 -0.26
N HIS A 34 -11.65 -7.34 -0.83
CA HIS A 34 -10.73 -6.38 -0.23
C HIS A 34 -11.26 -5.86 1.11
N ALA A 35 -12.51 -5.40 1.13
CA ALA A 35 -13.16 -4.91 2.35
C ALA A 35 -13.20 -5.99 3.46
N HIS A 36 -13.50 -7.24 3.09
CA HIS A 36 -13.47 -8.35 4.04
C HIS A 36 -12.05 -8.70 4.52
N SER A 37 -11.05 -8.64 3.64
CA SER A 37 -9.66 -8.92 3.99
C SER A 37 -9.12 -7.88 4.98
N GLU A 38 -9.38 -6.58 4.75
CA GLU A 38 -8.98 -5.51 5.67
C GLU A 38 -9.62 -5.65 7.05
N LYS A 39 -10.91 -6.05 7.10
CA LYS A 39 -11.64 -6.15 8.36
C LYS A 39 -11.29 -7.41 9.17
N SER A 40 -11.09 -8.54 8.48
CA SER A 40 -10.81 -9.82 9.12
C SER A 40 -9.31 -10.04 9.41
N GLY A 41 -8.44 -9.34 8.69
CA GLY A 41 -6.99 -9.60 8.70
C GLY A 41 -6.59 -10.90 7.99
N VAL A 42 -7.54 -11.59 7.35
CA VAL A 42 -7.31 -12.81 6.58
C VAL A 42 -7.06 -12.44 5.12
N ALA A 43 -6.03 -13.03 4.51
CA ALA A 43 -5.75 -12.83 3.09
C ALA A 43 -6.79 -13.55 2.23
N LEU A 44 -7.68 -12.79 1.59
CA LEU A 44 -8.70 -13.29 0.65
C LEU A 44 -8.25 -13.00 -0.78
N VAL A 45 -7.20 -13.70 -1.22
CA VAL A 45 -6.57 -13.51 -2.54
C VAL A 45 -6.53 -14.82 -3.32
N ALA A 46 -6.57 -14.72 -4.65
CA ALA A 46 -6.32 -15.84 -5.54
C ALA A 46 -4.84 -15.85 -5.94
N GLU A 47 -4.25 -17.04 -6.03
CA GLU A 47 -2.88 -17.24 -6.47
C GLU A 47 -2.87 -18.09 -7.73
N GLU A 48 -2.21 -17.59 -8.78
CA GLU A 48 -2.00 -18.33 -10.02
C GLU A 48 -0.52 -18.70 -10.15
N LYS A 49 -0.26 -19.97 -10.51
CA LYS A 49 1.11 -20.43 -10.75
C LYS A 49 1.58 -19.91 -12.11
N PHE A 50 2.78 -19.34 -12.14
CA PHE A 50 3.44 -19.02 -13.40
C PHE A 50 3.74 -20.30 -14.18
N ALA A 51 3.57 -20.25 -15.50
CA ALA A 51 3.91 -21.36 -16.40
C ALA A 51 5.41 -21.72 -16.32
N GLU A 52 6.26 -20.71 -16.19
CA GLU A 52 7.69 -20.85 -15.98
C GLU A 52 8.15 -19.93 -14.83
N PRO A 53 9.11 -20.35 -13.99
CA PRO A 53 9.65 -19.51 -12.94
C PRO A 53 10.26 -18.23 -13.53
N LYS A 54 9.77 -17.07 -13.10
CA LYS A 54 10.32 -15.77 -13.50
C LYS A 54 11.38 -15.31 -12.50
N GLU A 55 12.63 -15.28 -12.92
CA GLU A 55 13.69 -14.62 -12.17
C GLU A 55 13.49 -13.10 -12.24
N VAL A 56 13.45 -12.44 -11.09
CA VAL A 56 13.31 -10.98 -10.99
C VAL A 56 14.46 -10.45 -10.16
N GLU A 57 15.36 -9.72 -10.78
CA GLU A 57 16.39 -8.97 -10.05
C GLU A 57 15.71 -7.84 -9.26
N LYS A 58 15.72 -7.97 -7.93
CA LYS A 58 15.28 -6.93 -7.01
C LYS A 58 16.49 -6.43 -6.25
N LEU A 59 16.73 -5.14 -6.33
CA LEU A 59 17.71 -4.47 -5.47
C LEU A 59 17.11 -4.38 -4.06
N VAL A 60 17.53 -5.29 -3.18
CA VAL A 60 17.08 -5.33 -1.78
C VAL A 60 18.07 -4.55 -0.93
N ILE A 61 17.62 -3.43 -0.38
CA ILE A 61 18.39 -2.66 0.60
C ILE A 61 18.10 -3.26 1.97
N THR A 62 19.09 -3.92 2.58
CA THR A 62 18.94 -4.48 3.92
C THR A 62 19.68 -3.61 4.96
N PRO A 63 18.98 -2.89 5.83
CA PRO A 63 19.60 -2.09 6.87
C PRO A 63 20.24 -2.97 7.95
N VAL A 64 21.47 -2.64 8.34
CA VAL A 64 22.15 -3.28 9.48
C VAL A 64 21.51 -2.76 10.79
N LYS A 65 20.50 -3.49 11.28
CA LYS A 65 19.70 -3.07 12.45
C LYS A 65 20.55 -2.73 13.68
N LYS A 66 21.65 -3.45 13.91
CA LYS A 66 22.54 -3.22 15.06
C LYS A 66 23.18 -1.83 15.03
N GLU A 67 23.71 -1.43 13.88
CA GLU A 67 24.39 -0.14 13.69
C GLU A 67 23.40 1.01 13.70
N LEU A 68 22.26 0.84 13.03
CA LEU A 68 21.15 1.82 13.08
C LEU A 68 20.67 2.04 14.51
N CYS A 69 20.38 0.96 15.25
CA CYS A 69 20.02 1.06 16.65
C CYS A 69 21.10 1.77 17.47
N LEU A 70 22.39 1.48 17.27
CA LEU A 70 23.47 2.11 18.02
C LEU A 70 23.60 3.61 17.72
N ALA A 71 23.53 3.98 16.43
CA ALA A 71 23.60 5.35 15.95
C ALA A 71 22.47 6.23 16.53
N PHE A 72 21.28 5.66 16.74
CA PHE A 72 20.12 6.38 17.26
C PHE A 72 19.84 6.13 18.76
N LYS A 73 20.44 5.11 19.40
CA LYS A 73 20.30 4.82 20.85
C LYS A 73 21.04 5.81 21.74
N GLY A 74 22.11 6.45 21.27
CA GLY A 74 22.91 7.40 22.04
C GLY A 74 22.21 8.73 22.35
N ASN A 75 21.08 9.02 21.72
CA ASN A 75 20.38 10.32 21.80
C ASN A 75 18.97 10.20 22.43
N GLN A 76 18.79 9.29 23.40
CA GLN A 76 17.52 9.12 24.13
C GLN A 76 17.12 10.35 24.95
N ASN A 77 18.08 11.21 25.30
CA ASN A 77 17.85 12.41 26.12
C ASN A 77 17.63 13.68 25.29
N ASN A 78 17.54 13.57 23.96
CA ASN A 78 17.26 14.71 23.11
C ASN A 78 15.76 14.73 22.81
N ASN A 79 15.03 15.65 23.44
CA ASN A 79 13.59 15.91 23.26
C ASN A 79 13.23 16.45 21.85
N ALA A 80 14.02 16.11 20.84
CA ALA A 80 13.77 16.50 19.47
C ALA A 80 12.52 15.74 18.96
N PRO A 81 11.48 16.44 18.49
CA PRO A 81 10.27 15.78 17.98
C PRO A 81 10.52 14.89 16.76
N ILE A 82 11.60 15.14 16.00
CA ILE A 82 12.04 14.32 14.86
C ILE A 82 13.52 13.98 15.05
N LYS A 83 13.88 12.68 15.04
CA LYS A 83 15.24 12.20 15.29
C LYS A 83 16.07 12.01 14.02
N CYS A 84 15.41 11.81 12.88
CA CYS A 84 16.08 11.67 11.59
C CYS A 84 15.18 12.10 10.43
N THR A 85 15.79 12.51 9.32
CA THR A 85 15.09 12.77 8.06
C THR A 85 15.71 11.91 6.98
N VAL A 86 14.88 11.19 6.24
CA VAL A 86 15.32 10.43 5.06
C VAL A 86 15.07 11.29 3.84
N PHE A 87 16.13 11.65 3.13
CA PHE A 87 16.09 12.51 1.95
C PHE A 87 16.53 11.73 0.71
N THR A 88 15.82 11.91 -0.39
CA THR A 88 16.25 11.43 -1.71
C THR A 88 16.99 12.54 -2.45
N LEU A 89 18.29 12.34 -2.70
CA LEU A 89 19.11 13.32 -3.42
C LEU A 89 18.70 13.53 -4.88
N VAL A 90 18.04 12.52 -5.47
CA VAL A 90 17.57 12.52 -6.87
C VAL A 90 16.15 11.97 -6.90
N GLN A 91 15.27 12.60 -7.68
CA GLN A 91 13.93 12.09 -7.98
C GLN A 91 14.04 10.90 -8.94
N ASN A 92 14.29 9.73 -8.37
CA ASN A 92 14.26 8.47 -9.09
C ASN A 92 13.38 7.51 -8.28
N GLN A 93 12.49 6.81 -8.98
CA GLN A 93 11.56 5.86 -8.39
C GLN A 93 12.27 4.82 -7.50
N GLN A 94 13.46 4.37 -7.88
CA GLN A 94 14.26 3.43 -7.09
C GLN A 94 14.72 4.04 -5.76
N PHE A 95 15.16 5.30 -5.75
CA PHE A 95 15.58 5.99 -4.53
C PHE A 95 14.40 6.37 -3.65
N GLU A 96 13.23 6.67 -4.22
CA GLU A 96 12.01 6.91 -3.45
C GLU A 96 11.51 5.64 -2.75
N GLU A 97 11.52 4.50 -3.43
CA GLU A 97 11.18 3.20 -2.83
C GLU A 97 12.16 2.85 -1.71
N ALA A 98 13.47 3.06 -1.94
CA ALA A 98 14.50 2.91 -0.92
C ALA A 98 14.26 3.81 0.30
N ALA A 99 13.96 5.09 0.08
CA ALA A 99 13.72 6.05 1.15
C ALA A 99 12.48 5.69 1.97
N LYS A 100 11.39 5.26 1.32
CA LYS A 100 10.18 4.74 1.97
C LYS A 100 10.49 3.49 2.79
N PHE A 101 11.30 2.58 2.26
CA PHE A 101 11.70 1.35 2.93
C PHE A 101 12.52 1.62 4.20
N ILE A 102 13.60 2.39 4.08
CA ILE A 102 14.45 2.81 5.22
C ILE A 102 13.60 3.47 6.31
N SER A 103 12.66 4.31 5.89
CA SER A 103 11.72 4.95 6.78
C SER A 103 10.83 4.00 7.57
N LYS A 104 10.27 3.00 6.89
CA LYS A 104 9.43 1.99 7.54
C LYS A 104 10.22 1.20 8.58
N GLU A 105 11.46 0.83 8.26
CA GLU A 105 12.37 0.16 9.20
C GLU A 105 12.72 1.04 10.40
N LEU A 106 13.06 2.31 10.19
CA LEU A 106 13.31 3.27 11.29
C LEU A 106 12.10 3.41 12.23
N ALA A 107 10.89 3.46 11.66
CA ALA A 107 9.66 3.51 12.45
C ALA A 107 9.44 2.20 13.25
N SER A 108 9.75 1.04 12.67
CA SER A 108 9.64 -0.26 13.37
C SER A 108 10.56 -0.37 14.59
N VAL A 109 11.68 0.36 14.58
CA VAL A 109 12.66 0.44 15.67
C VAL A 109 12.30 1.53 16.70
N GLY A 110 11.21 2.29 16.48
CA GLY A 110 10.75 3.35 17.38
C GLY A 110 11.48 4.69 17.23
N ILE A 111 12.08 4.94 16.05
CA ILE A 111 12.79 6.19 15.76
C ILE A 111 11.84 7.16 15.05
N SER A 112 11.60 8.33 15.67
CA SER A 112 10.82 9.43 15.08
C SER A 112 11.49 9.95 13.80
N ARG A 113 10.77 9.99 12.68
CA ARG A 113 11.37 10.27 11.36
C ARG A 113 10.48 11.11 10.44
N LYS A 114 11.10 11.89 9.55
CA LYS A 114 10.44 12.57 8.43
C LYS A 114 11.00 12.05 7.10
N ILE A 115 10.14 11.92 6.08
CA ILE A 115 10.59 11.71 4.70
C ILE A 115 10.48 13.02 3.97
N ASP A 116 11.48 13.33 3.16
CA ASP A 116 11.35 14.33 2.11
C ASP A 116 11.80 13.74 0.77
N ILE A 117 10.82 13.52 -0.10
CA ILE A 117 10.99 13.03 -1.48
C ILE A 117 10.82 14.15 -2.51
N THR A 118 10.60 15.40 -2.07
CA THR A 118 10.24 16.47 -3.00
C THR A 118 11.42 16.98 -3.83
N GLY A 119 12.66 16.62 -3.48
CA GLY A 119 13.86 16.95 -4.25
C GLY A 119 14.13 18.44 -4.41
N LYS A 120 13.42 19.29 -3.67
CA LYS A 120 13.62 20.75 -3.64
C LYS A 120 14.49 21.08 -2.43
N MET A 121 15.72 21.54 -2.67
CA MET A 121 16.46 22.32 -1.67
C MET A 121 15.80 23.68 -1.49
#